data_AF-A0A7W8B2L3-F1
#
_entry.id   AF-A0A7W8B2L3-F1
#
_cell.length_a   1.000
_cell.length_b   1.000
_cell.length_c   1.000
_cell.angle_alpha   90.00
_cell.angle_beta   90.00
_cell.angle_gamma   90.00
#
_symmetry.space_group_name_H-M   'P 1'
#
loop_
_entity.id
_entity.type
_entity.pdbx_description
1 polymer ?
#
loop_
_entity_poly.entity_id
_entity_poly.type
_entity_poly.pdbx_seq_one_letter_code
_entity_poly.pdbx_strand_id
1 'polypeptide(L)'
;MRSYELTTGRTFAVNFDHGDDFFPTLAAFCRQNDVRHGYIPMFIAGFAEAEIVGACEELEDPNAPVWSKVHVTGVEAMGCGTLAYDAQTDSVSPHIHTTLGEKARSANGYTSHLLNARVQFLVEMLVVEVAAPVMTRPKNPNLYDVPLLTFGA
;
A
#
# COMPACT_ATOMS: atom_id res chain seq x y z
N MET A 1 14.68 -17.73 -4.10
CA MET A 1 13.49 -17.78 -3.24
C MET A 1 13.96 -17.74 -1.79
N ARG A 2 13.37 -16.88 -0.95
CA ARG A 2 13.61 -16.80 0.50
C ARG A 2 12.26 -16.94 1.20
N SER A 3 12.21 -17.66 2.30
CA SER A 3 10.99 -17.89 3.08
C SER A 3 11.26 -17.66 4.55
N TYR A 4 10.30 -17.09 5.26
CA TYR A 4 10.36 -16.85 6.70
C TYR A 4 9.02 -17.25 7.30
N GLU A 5 9.06 -17.99 8.41
CA GLU A 5 7.86 -18.26 9.20
C GLU A 5 7.45 -16.98 9.94
N LEU A 6 6.16 -16.67 9.93
CA LEU A 6 5.61 -15.49 10.60
C LEU A 6 4.92 -15.92 11.89
N THR A 7 5.20 -15.21 12.98
CA THR A 7 4.34 -15.19 14.17
C THR A 7 3.37 -14.04 14.02
N THR A 8 2.09 -14.34 13.88
CA THR A 8 1.03 -13.32 13.79
C THR A 8 0.73 -12.72 15.17
N GLY A 9 0.53 -11.41 15.21
CA GLY A 9 0.08 -10.68 16.39
C GLY A 9 -1.43 -10.46 16.38
N ARG A 10 -1.84 -9.23 16.70
CA ARG A 10 -3.24 -8.80 16.73
C ARG A 10 -3.82 -8.67 15.31
N THR A 11 -5.12 -8.86 15.19
CA THR A 11 -5.87 -8.56 13.96
C THR A 11 -6.85 -7.43 14.22
N PHE A 12 -6.89 -6.47 13.30
CA PHE A 12 -7.74 -5.29 13.41
C PHE A 12 -8.70 -5.22 12.24
N ALA A 13 -9.96 -4.88 12.52
CA ALA A 13 -10.87 -4.31 11.53
C ALA A 13 -10.69 -2.80 11.56
N VAL A 14 -10.43 -2.20 10.40
CA VAL A 14 -10.10 -0.79 10.25
C VAL A 14 -11.00 -0.18 9.20
N ASN A 15 -11.65 0.92 9.56
CA ASN A 15 -12.44 1.73 8.65
C ASN A 15 -11.79 3.10 8.50
N PHE A 16 -11.72 3.59 7.26
CA PHE A 16 -11.45 5.01 6.99
C PHE A 16 -12.75 5.67 6.53
N ASP A 17 -12.93 6.92 6.94
CA ASP A 17 -14.15 7.67 6.70
C ASP A 17 -14.06 8.49 5.41
N HIS A 18 -15.21 8.98 4.95
CA HIS A 18 -15.28 9.87 3.79
C HIS A 18 -14.38 11.10 3.99
N GLY A 19 -13.53 11.38 3.01
CA GLY A 19 -12.63 12.54 3.01
C GLY A 19 -11.24 12.26 3.59
N ASP A 20 -11.00 11.10 4.21
CA ASP A 20 -9.69 10.71 4.71
C ASP A 20 -8.68 10.52 3.58
N ASP A 21 -7.41 10.81 3.86
CA ASP A 21 -6.27 10.42 3.01
C ASP A 21 -5.77 9.04 3.42
N PHE A 22 -5.67 8.10 2.47
CA PHE A 22 -5.42 6.68 2.75
C PHE A 22 -4.13 6.43 3.54
N PHE A 23 -3.00 6.97 3.08
CA PHE A 23 -1.69 6.71 3.69
C PHE A 23 -1.49 7.40 5.05
N PRO A 24 -1.82 8.70 5.22
CA PRO A 24 -1.76 9.35 6.53
C PRO A 24 -2.64 8.65 7.57
N THR A 25 -3.85 8.25 7.19
CA THR A 25 -4.80 7.58 8.09
C THR A 25 -4.29 6.19 8.48
N LEU A 26 -3.76 5.42 7.53
CA LEU A 26 -3.11 4.13 7.80
C LEU A 26 -1.90 4.27 8.74
N ALA A 27 -1.05 5.27 8.50
CA ALA A 27 0.11 5.53 9.34
C ALA A 27 -0.30 5.93 10.77
N ALA A 28 -1.33 6.76 10.92
CA ALA A 28 -1.88 7.13 12.21
C ALA A 28 -2.44 5.91 12.97
N PHE A 29 -3.20 5.05 12.29
CA PHE A 29 -3.67 3.78 12.86
C PHE A 29 -2.50 2.92 13.37
N CYS A 30 -1.46 2.74 12.54
CA CYS A 30 -0.30 1.94 12.92
C CYS A 30 0.41 2.51 14.15
N ARG A 31 0.61 3.83 14.18
CA ARG A 31 1.24 4.53 15.31
C ARG A 31 0.43 4.42 16.59
N GLN A 32 -0.88 4.65 16.53
CA GLN A 32 -1.77 4.60 17.70
C GLN A 32 -1.85 3.21 18.33
N ASN A 33 -1.72 2.15 17.53
CA ASN A 33 -1.81 0.77 17.97
C ASN A 33 -0.45 0.08 18.15
N ASP A 34 0.66 0.80 17.95
CA ASP A 34 2.03 0.26 17.91
C ASP A 34 2.17 -0.95 16.96
N VAL A 35 1.54 -0.87 15.79
CA VAL A 35 1.71 -1.86 14.71
C VAL A 35 2.91 -1.45 13.87
N ARG A 36 4.01 -2.19 13.99
CA ARG A 36 5.25 -1.94 13.24
C ARG A 36 5.36 -2.80 11.97
N HIS A 37 4.82 -4.01 12.03
CA HIS A 37 4.92 -4.98 10.95
C HIS A 37 3.58 -5.66 10.74
N GLY A 38 3.26 -6.00 9.50
CA GLY A 38 1.99 -6.62 9.20
C GLY A 38 1.73 -6.79 7.72
N TYR A 39 0.54 -7.28 7.43
CA TYR A 39 0.01 -7.31 6.08
C TYR A 39 -1.48 -7.01 6.09
N ILE A 40 -1.93 -6.48 4.96
CA ILE A 40 -3.33 -6.23 4.63
C ILE A 40 -3.70 -7.30 3.62
N PRO A 41 -4.36 -8.41 4.03
CA PRO A 41 -4.74 -9.47 3.10
C PRO A 41 -5.67 -8.94 2.01
N MET A 42 -6.57 -8.04 2.38
CA MET A 42 -7.49 -7.37 1.46
C MET A 42 -8.05 -6.10 2.10
N PHE A 43 -8.37 -5.11 1.28
CA PHE A 43 -9.31 -4.05 1.58
C PHE A 43 -10.23 -3.81 0.38
N ILE A 44 -11.41 -3.25 0.64
CA ILE A 44 -12.28 -2.65 -0.38
C ILE A 44 -12.49 -1.18 -0.04
N ALA A 45 -12.64 -0.34 -1.05
CA ALA A 45 -12.81 1.09 -0.85
C ALA A 45 -13.52 1.78 -2.01
N GLY A 46 -14.15 2.91 -1.71
CA GLY A 46 -14.44 3.92 -2.73
C GLY A 46 -13.40 5.04 -2.64
N PHE A 47 -12.83 5.47 -3.77
CA PHE A 47 -11.94 6.63 -3.81
C PHE A 47 -12.52 7.74 -4.69
N ALA A 48 -12.47 8.97 -4.17
CA ALA A 48 -12.83 10.17 -4.93
C ALA A 48 -11.77 10.41 -6.01
N GLU A 49 -10.50 10.23 -5.63
CA GLU A 49 -9.34 10.28 -6.50
C GLU A 49 -8.28 9.30 -5.99
N ALA A 50 -7.52 8.72 -6.91
CA ALA A 50 -6.39 7.87 -6.62
C ALA A 50 -5.26 8.12 -7.63
N GLU A 51 -4.03 7.98 -7.15
CA GLU A 51 -2.82 8.05 -7.95
C GLU A 51 -2.16 6.68 -7.91
N ILE A 52 -1.93 6.09 -9.09
CA ILE A 52 -1.26 4.80 -9.23
C ILE A 52 -0.03 4.93 -10.12
N VAL A 53 0.95 4.05 -9.94
CA VAL A 53 2.11 3.98 -10.84
C VAL A 53 1.64 3.61 -12.24
N GLY A 54 2.10 4.36 -13.24
CA GLY A 54 1.80 4.09 -14.64
C GLY A 54 2.28 5.21 -15.54
N ALA A 55 2.53 4.88 -16.80
CA ALA A 55 2.95 5.82 -17.83
C ALA A 55 2.07 5.64 -19.08
N CYS A 56 1.80 6.75 -19.78
CA CYS A 56 1.19 6.72 -21.11
C CYS A 56 2.25 6.56 -22.22
N GLU A 57 3.46 7.05 -21.97
CA GLU A 57 4.58 6.97 -22.90
C GLU A 57 5.37 5.67 -22.74
N GLU A 58 6.14 5.34 -23.77
CA GLU A 58 7.11 4.24 -23.71
C GLU A 58 8.15 4.47 -22.60
N LEU A 59 8.52 3.40 -21.91
CA LEU A 59 9.52 3.45 -20.85
C LEU A 59 10.92 3.39 -21.45
N GLU A 60 11.79 4.35 -21.10
CA GLU A 60 13.19 4.38 -21.55
C GLU A 60 13.98 3.16 -21.05
N ASP A 61 13.78 2.76 -19.79
CA ASP A 61 14.31 1.52 -19.22
C ASP A 61 13.15 0.67 -18.67
N PRO A 62 12.79 -0.43 -19.33
CA PRO A 62 11.69 -1.29 -18.88
C PRO A 62 11.98 -2.01 -17.56
N ASN A 63 13.24 -2.01 -17.09
CA ASN A 63 13.61 -2.63 -15.81
C ASN A 63 13.60 -1.63 -14.65
N ALA A 64 13.59 -0.33 -14.94
CA ALA A 64 13.52 0.70 -13.92
C ALA A 64 12.09 0.84 -13.36
N PRO A 65 11.93 1.25 -12.10
CA PRO A 65 10.63 1.66 -11.58
C PRO A 65 10.05 2.80 -12.41
N VAL A 66 8.73 2.75 -12.64
CA VAL A 66 8.01 3.85 -13.25
C VAL A 66 7.74 4.91 -12.18
N TRP A 67 8.31 6.10 -12.38
CA TRP A 67 8.13 7.24 -11.47
C TRP A 67 6.97 8.15 -11.87
N SER A 68 6.36 7.89 -13.03
CA SER A 68 5.14 8.53 -13.49
C SER A 68 3.92 7.99 -12.76
N LYS A 69 2.86 8.81 -12.72
CA LYS A 69 1.58 8.45 -12.11
C LYS A 69 0.42 8.65 -13.07
N VAL A 70 -0.56 7.76 -12.95
CA VAL A 70 -1.89 7.91 -13.56
C VAL A 70 -2.84 8.36 -12.45
N HIS A 71 -3.58 9.43 -12.72
CA HIS A 71 -4.62 9.94 -11.83
C HIS A 71 -5.98 9.44 -12.32
N VAL A 72 -6.74 8.80 -11.44
CA VAL A 72 -8.10 8.29 -11.71
C VAL A 72 -9.07 8.82 -10.66
N THR A 73 -10.32 9.04 -11.05
CA THR A 73 -11.35 9.63 -10.16
C THR A 73 -12.62 8.80 -10.14
N GLY A 74 -13.33 8.86 -9.00
CA GLY A 74 -14.59 8.15 -8.81
C GLY A 74 -14.46 6.65 -9.06
N VAL A 75 -13.56 5.99 -8.33
CA VAL A 75 -13.24 4.57 -8.52
C VAL A 75 -13.70 3.71 -7.34
N GLU A 76 -14.08 2.48 -7.64
CA GLU A 76 -14.22 1.41 -6.66
C GLU A 76 -12.90 0.62 -6.64
N ALA A 77 -12.40 0.28 -5.46
CA ALA A 77 -11.08 -0.28 -5.26
C ALA A 77 -11.13 -1.60 -4.50
N MET A 78 -10.26 -2.53 -4.91
CA MET A 78 -9.84 -3.69 -4.13
C MET A 78 -8.33 -3.68 -4.06
N GLY A 79 -7.74 -3.94 -2.90
CA GLY A 79 -6.27 -3.97 -2.79
C GLY A 79 -5.76 -4.78 -1.62
N CYS A 80 -4.45 -4.87 -1.53
CA CYS A 80 -3.73 -5.56 -0.47
C CYS A 80 -2.33 -4.97 -0.31
N GLY A 81 -1.61 -5.38 0.73
CA GLY A 81 -0.26 -4.89 0.91
C GLY A 81 0.47 -5.39 2.14
N THR A 82 1.67 -4.86 2.33
CA THR A 82 2.53 -5.19 3.47
C THR A 82 2.99 -3.94 4.20
N LEU A 83 3.14 -4.06 5.51
CA LEU A 83 3.56 -3.01 6.43
C LEU A 83 4.93 -3.38 6.98
N ALA A 84 5.91 -2.51 6.77
CA ALA A 84 7.26 -2.67 7.30
C ALA A 84 7.68 -1.37 7.96
N TYR A 85 8.31 -1.45 9.13
CA TYR A 85 8.69 -0.26 9.89
C TYR A 85 10.02 0.29 9.38
N ASP A 86 10.09 1.60 9.27
CA ASP A 86 11.31 2.34 8.96
C ASP A 86 11.75 3.12 10.20
N ALA A 87 12.84 2.67 10.80
CA ALA A 87 13.41 3.30 11.98
C ALA A 87 14.00 4.70 11.70
N GLN A 88 14.33 5.04 10.45
CA GLN A 88 14.85 6.36 10.11
C GLN A 88 13.75 7.42 10.12
N THR A 89 12.55 7.05 9.70
CA THR A 89 11.39 7.95 9.63
C THR A 89 10.42 7.79 10.81
N ASP A 90 10.69 6.83 11.70
CA ASP A 90 9.81 6.45 12.82
C ASP A 90 8.35 6.22 12.35
N SER A 91 8.20 5.54 11.22
CA SER A 91 6.92 5.30 10.57
C SER A 91 6.88 3.94 9.89
N VAL A 92 5.68 3.41 9.75
CA VAL A 92 5.44 2.30 8.82
C VAL A 92 5.58 2.81 7.39
N SER A 93 6.18 1.98 6.54
CA SER A 93 6.31 2.10 5.10
C SER A 93 5.40 1.07 4.42
N PRO A 94 4.14 1.46 4.09
CA PRO A 94 3.20 0.57 3.42
C PRO A 94 3.61 0.34 1.97
N HIS A 95 3.44 -0.88 1.49
CA HIS A 95 3.51 -1.20 0.07
C HIS A 95 2.16 -1.76 -0.34
N ILE A 96 1.39 -0.94 -1.05
CA ILE A 96 0.00 -1.23 -1.43
C ILE A 96 -0.11 -1.39 -2.94
N HIS A 97 -0.78 -2.46 -3.37
CA HIS A 97 -1.24 -2.63 -4.75
C HIS A 97 -2.77 -2.68 -4.75
N THR A 98 -3.36 -2.18 -5.83
CA THR A 98 -4.81 -2.09 -5.94
C THR A 98 -5.27 -2.24 -7.38
N THR A 99 -6.50 -2.74 -7.53
CA THR A 99 -7.30 -2.65 -8.75
C THR A 99 -8.40 -1.63 -8.54
N LEU A 100 -8.56 -0.72 -9.50
CA LEU A 100 -9.48 0.40 -9.49
C LEU A 100 -10.43 0.28 -10.68
N GLY A 101 -11.74 0.31 -10.43
CA GLY A 101 -12.79 0.34 -11.46
C GLY A 101 -13.45 1.71 -11.54
N GLU A 102 -13.39 2.37 -12.69
CA GLU A 102 -14.01 3.68 -12.93
C GLU A 102 -15.55 3.58 -12.98
N LYS A 103 -16.24 4.19 -12.02
CA LYS A 103 -17.71 4.17 -11.95
C LYS A 103 -18.37 4.77 -13.18
N ALA A 104 -17.84 5.89 -13.65
CA ALA A 104 -18.40 6.65 -14.78
C ALA A 104 -18.09 6.02 -16.15
N ARG A 105 -17.26 4.97 -16.21
CA ARG A 105 -16.75 4.38 -17.46
C ARG A 105 -16.93 2.87 -17.50
N SER A 106 -18.11 2.41 -17.10
CA SER A 106 -18.49 0.99 -17.16
C SER A 106 -17.49 0.05 -16.47
N ALA A 107 -16.97 0.47 -15.30
CA ALA A 107 -15.96 -0.26 -14.54
C ALA A 107 -14.66 -0.54 -15.32
N ASN A 108 -14.27 0.36 -16.24
CA ASN A 108 -12.95 0.33 -16.85
C ASN A 108 -11.86 0.29 -15.77
N GLY A 109 -10.96 -0.68 -15.89
CA GLY A 109 -10.12 -1.15 -14.78
C GLY A 109 -8.65 -0.80 -14.93
N TYR A 110 -8.02 -0.42 -13.82
CA TYR A 110 -6.57 -0.22 -13.71
C TYR A 110 -6.03 -1.02 -12.53
N THR A 111 -4.89 -1.69 -12.68
CA THR A 111 -4.23 -2.42 -11.58
C THR A 111 -2.78 -1.99 -11.50
N SER A 112 -2.34 -1.48 -10.35
CA SER A 112 -0.95 -1.07 -10.15
C SER A 112 -0.63 -0.80 -8.66
N HIS A 113 0.56 -0.28 -8.41
CA HIS A 113 1.01 0.24 -7.12
C HIS A 113 0.29 1.56 -6.78
N LEU A 114 -0.27 1.65 -5.58
CA LEU A 114 -0.98 2.82 -5.10
C LEU A 114 0.01 3.84 -4.53
N LEU A 115 -0.03 5.07 -5.04
CA LEU A 115 0.81 6.19 -4.58
C LEU A 115 0.06 7.12 -3.63
N ASN A 116 -1.21 7.38 -3.91
CA ASN A 116 -2.08 8.18 -3.04
C ASN A 116 -3.57 7.88 -3.31
N ALA A 117 -4.44 8.15 -2.33
CA ALA A 117 -5.89 8.09 -2.53
C ALA A 117 -6.65 8.90 -1.48
N ARG A 118 -7.71 9.59 -1.91
CA ARG A 118 -8.70 10.23 -1.04
C ARG A 118 -9.98 9.40 -0.98
N VAL A 119 -10.41 9.05 0.22
CA VAL A 119 -11.56 8.18 0.47
C VAL A 119 -12.86 8.85 0.06
N GLN A 120 -13.68 8.12 -0.71
CA GLN A 120 -15.07 8.42 -0.99
C GLN A 120 -15.93 7.33 -0.38
N PHE A 121 -16.73 7.71 0.62
CA PHE A 121 -17.60 6.84 1.41
C PHE A 121 -16.85 6.09 2.51
N LEU A 122 -16.01 5.11 2.16
CA LEU A 122 -15.28 4.34 3.16
C LEU A 122 -14.09 3.55 2.58
N VAL A 123 -13.21 3.13 3.47
CA VAL A 123 -12.33 1.95 3.31
C VAL A 123 -12.75 0.90 4.34
N GLU A 124 -12.87 -0.35 3.93
CA GLU A 124 -13.02 -1.52 4.80
C GLU A 124 -11.76 -2.38 4.67
N MET A 125 -11.01 -2.52 5.77
CA MET A 125 -9.71 -3.18 5.75
C MET A 125 -9.50 -4.09 6.96
N LEU A 126 -8.90 -5.25 6.71
CA LEU A 126 -8.32 -6.07 7.77
C LEU A 126 -6.81 -5.84 7.82
N VAL A 127 -6.26 -5.60 9.01
CA VAL A 127 -4.82 -5.53 9.23
C VAL A 127 -4.42 -6.68 10.15
N VAL A 128 -3.49 -7.51 9.68
CA VAL A 128 -2.91 -8.60 10.47
C VAL A 128 -1.49 -8.20 10.86
N GLU A 129 -1.25 -8.00 12.15
CA GLU A 129 0.06 -7.70 12.70
C GLU A 129 1.00 -8.91 12.57
N VAL A 130 2.28 -8.65 12.33
CA VAL A 130 3.36 -9.63 12.39
C VAL A 130 4.21 -9.29 13.60
N ALA A 131 4.23 -10.17 14.61
CA ALA A 131 5.03 -9.99 15.82
C ALA A 131 6.50 -10.40 15.60
N ALA A 132 6.74 -11.36 14.70
CA ALA A 132 8.08 -11.78 14.28
C ALA A 132 8.05 -12.46 12.89
N PRO A 133 9.15 -12.39 12.13
CA PRO A 133 10.36 -11.60 12.38
C PRO A 133 10.13 -10.11 12.09
N VAL A 134 11.13 -9.28 12.42
CA VAL A 134 11.14 -7.86 12.04
C VAL A 134 11.07 -7.72 10.52
N MET A 135 10.21 -6.83 10.04
CA MET A 135 10.05 -6.51 8.61
C MET A 135 10.58 -5.11 8.33
N THR A 136 11.55 -5.00 7.41
CA THR A 136 12.12 -3.71 6.97
C THR A 136 12.15 -3.61 5.44
N ARG A 137 12.46 -2.42 4.91
CA ARG A 137 12.64 -2.20 3.47
C ARG A 137 13.93 -1.44 3.15
N PRO A 138 15.11 -2.05 3.28
CA PRO A 138 16.34 -1.40 2.85
C PRO A 138 16.28 -1.12 1.35
N LYS A 139 16.80 0.05 0.96
CA LYS A 139 17.03 0.36 -0.45
C LYS A 139 18.12 -0.54 -0.99
N ASN A 140 17.95 -1.04 -2.21
CA ASN A 140 18.96 -1.84 -2.88
C ASN A 140 19.66 -1.02 -3.98
N PRO A 141 20.94 -0.62 -3.78
CA PRO A 141 21.68 0.18 -4.76
C PRO A 141 21.86 -0.50 -6.12
N ASN A 142 21.78 -1.83 -6.15
CA ASN A 142 21.89 -2.60 -7.39
C ASN A 142 20.54 -2.76 -8.12
N LEU A 143 19.44 -2.29 -7.54
CA LEU A 143 18.08 -2.36 -8.08
C LEU A 143 17.38 -1.00 -7.92
N TYR A 144 17.99 0.04 -8.51
CA TYR A 144 17.42 1.39 -8.59
C TYR A 144 17.03 2.01 -7.24
N ASP A 145 17.71 1.61 -6.15
CA ASP A 145 17.41 2.04 -4.78
C ASP A 145 15.96 1.79 -4.34
N VAL A 146 15.29 0.81 -4.95
CA VAL A 146 13.94 0.42 -4.57
C VAL A 146 13.95 -0.16 -3.16
N PRO A 147 13.02 0.26 -2.27
CA PRO A 147 12.87 -0.32 -0.93
C PRO A 147 12.22 -1.70 -1.04
N LEU A 148 13.00 -2.76 -0.78
CA LEU A 148 12.56 -4.14 -0.93
C LEU A 148 12.27 -4.78 0.42
N LEU A 149 11.13 -5.46 0.54
CA LEU A 149 10.76 -6.15 1.78
C LEU A 149 11.80 -7.20 2.14
N THR A 150 12.34 -7.12 3.36
CA THR A 150 13.20 -8.12 3.96
C THR A 150 12.71 -8.49 5.35
N PHE A 151 13.09 -9.68 5.79
CA PHE A 151 12.69 -10.28 7.05
C PHE A 151 13.93 -10.64 7.86
N GLY A 152 13.88 -10.37 9.16
CA GLY A 152 15.00 -10.55 10.07
C GLY A 152 15.93 -9.34 10.07
N ALA A 153 16.54 -9.10 11.23
CA ALA A 153 17.70 -8.23 11.36
C ALA A 153 18.97 -9.03 11.07
#